data_AF-A0A484ARQ1-F1
#
_entry.id   AF-A0A484ARQ1-F1
#
_cell.length_a   1.000
_cell.length_b   1.000
_cell.length_c   1.000
_cell.angle_alpha   90.00
_cell.angle_beta   90.00
_cell.angle_gamma   90.00
#
_symmetry.space_group_name_H-M   'P 1'
#
loop_
_entity.id
_entity.type
_entity.pdbx_description
1 polymer ?
#
loop_
_entity_poly.entity_id
_entity_poly.type
_entity_poly.pdbx_seq_one_letter_code
_entity_poly.pdbx_strand_id
1 'polypeptide(L)'
;MLILFTLVSHPGDFLIQISHIIIQQLYSLLKVLEGSPIGLKLNIHLNNFFLDCFKYHIELWSTFLDLIEPIVRQVFLAIGAFGCLGFTYQIALLADLISIVGLHAHCFYVYTKVLNNVEVKGLTVLWQVVRGNRYNILRNRIEAHNYMNRQLYLATIFFSAILFLFPTTLVYYVVFATLKVLTCATLIILEGFRRKLLNLPVEVYLKYMRRGFYDFVSVRSKAVV
;
A
#
# COMPACT_ATOMS: atom_id res chain seq x y z
N MET A 1 -19.12 -20.95 -9.20
CA MET A 1 -18.00 -21.78 -8.72
C MET A 1 -17.03 -22.17 -9.84
N LEU A 2 -17.52 -22.58 -11.02
CA LEU A 2 -16.66 -22.86 -12.20
C LEU A 2 -15.99 -21.61 -12.81
N ILE A 3 -16.64 -20.44 -12.81
CA ILE A 3 -16.16 -19.25 -13.54
C ILE A 3 -14.82 -18.71 -13.01
N LEU A 4 -14.61 -18.73 -11.68
CA LEU A 4 -13.32 -18.32 -11.10
C LEU A 4 -12.25 -19.41 -11.26
N PHE A 5 -12.65 -20.68 -11.29
CA PHE A 5 -11.77 -21.83 -11.53
C PHE A 5 -11.28 -21.88 -12.98
N THR A 6 -12.10 -21.47 -13.95
CA THR A 6 -11.73 -21.36 -15.37
C THR A 6 -10.98 -20.08 -15.71
N LEU A 7 -11.12 -19.00 -14.92
CA LEU A 7 -10.27 -17.80 -15.03
C LEU A 7 -8.86 -18.05 -14.43
N VAL A 8 -8.72 -19.13 -13.65
CA VAL A 8 -7.54 -19.56 -12.86
C VAL A 8 -6.98 -20.88 -13.42
N SER A 9 -6.96 -21.05 -14.75
CA SER A 9 -6.22 -22.17 -15.36
C SER A 9 -4.70 -22.00 -15.19
N HIS A 10 -4.20 -20.76 -15.04
CA HIS A 10 -2.82 -20.43 -14.68
C HIS A 10 -2.76 -19.20 -13.73
N PRO A 11 -2.97 -19.38 -12.41
CA PRO A 11 -2.95 -18.27 -11.45
C PRO A 11 -1.61 -17.52 -11.37
N GLY A 12 -0.50 -18.17 -11.74
CA GLY A 12 0.82 -17.52 -11.85
C GLY A 12 0.84 -16.45 -12.94
N ASP A 13 0.20 -16.69 -14.08
CA ASP A 13 0.23 -15.78 -15.22
C ASP A 13 -0.58 -14.50 -14.92
N PHE A 14 -1.69 -14.64 -14.20
CA PHE A 14 -2.51 -13.51 -13.74
C PHE A 14 -1.73 -12.57 -12.81
N LEU A 15 -0.89 -13.15 -11.95
CA LEU A 15 -0.06 -12.40 -11.03
C LEU A 15 1.01 -11.57 -11.72
N ILE A 16 1.68 -12.17 -12.69
CA ILE A 16 2.68 -11.51 -13.53
C ILE A 16 2.00 -10.40 -14.35
N GLN A 17 0.81 -10.66 -14.90
CA GLN A 17 0.07 -9.64 -15.63
C GLN A 17 -0.31 -8.45 -14.74
N ILE A 18 -0.80 -8.71 -13.52
CA ILE A 18 -1.10 -7.64 -12.54
C ILE A 18 0.16 -6.89 -12.13
N SER A 19 1.27 -7.59 -11.89
CA SER A 19 2.51 -6.95 -11.47
C SER A 19 3.03 -6.00 -12.55
N HIS A 20 3.00 -6.40 -13.82
CA HIS A 20 3.36 -5.53 -14.94
C HIS A 20 2.44 -4.31 -15.04
N ILE A 21 1.12 -4.49 -14.88
CA ILE A 21 0.18 -3.36 -14.87
C ILE A 21 0.54 -2.37 -13.75
N ILE A 22 0.84 -2.86 -12.55
CA ILE A 22 1.18 -1.99 -11.40
C ILE A 22 2.52 -1.29 -11.61
N ILE A 23 3.51 -1.98 -12.15
CA ILE A 23 4.79 -1.39 -12.55
C ILE A 23 4.56 -0.24 -13.54
N GLN A 24 3.73 -0.45 -14.57
CA GLN A 24 3.39 0.60 -15.54
C GLN A 24 2.67 1.79 -14.91
N GLN A 25 1.75 1.55 -13.97
CA GLN A 25 1.06 2.61 -13.24
C GLN A 25 2.03 3.41 -12.36
N LEU A 26 2.99 2.75 -11.72
CA LEU A 26 4.04 3.42 -10.95
C LEU A 26 4.97 4.26 -11.83
N TYR A 27 5.38 3.76 -13.00
CA TYR A 27 6.15 4.56 -13.96
C TYR A 27 5.35 5.77 -14.45
N SER A 28 4.06 5.61 -14.72
CA SER A 28 3.18 6.72 -15.08
C SER A 28 3.11 7.77 -13.96
N LEU A 29 2.95 7.32 -12.71
CA LEU A 29 2.95 8.20 -11.54
C LEU A 29 4.28 8.96 -11.39
N LEU A 30 5.41 8.28 -11.56
CA LEU A 30 6.73 8.91 -11.52
C LEU A 30 6.89 9.92 -12.67
N LYS A 31 6.37 9.63 -13.86
CA LYS A 31 6.38 10.57 -14.99
C LYS A 31 5.53 11.83 -14.71
N VAL A 32 4.42 11.70 -14.00
CA VAL A 32 3.62 12.86 -13.53
C VAL A 32 4.41 13.68 -12.51
N LEU A 33 5.15 13.03 -11.61
CA LEU A 33 6.03 13.71 -10.64
C LEU A 33 7.22 14.41 -11.32
N GLU A 34 7.73 13.84 -12.42
CA GLU A 34 8.78 14.44 -13.24
C GLU A 34 8.31 15.74 -13.91
N GLY A 35 7.09 15.77 -14.45
CA GLY A 35 6.51 16.91 -15.17
C GLY A 35 6.01 18.09 -14.32
N SER A 36 6.28 18.10 -13.01
CA SER A 36 5.69 18.99 -12.00
C SER A 36 4.21 18.68 -11.70
N PRO A 37 3.92 17.99 -10.58
CA PRO A 37 2.54 17.72 -10.19
C PRO A 37 1.85 19.02 -9.80
N ILE A 38 0.68 19.29 -10.39
CA ILE A 38 -0.20 20.43 -10.04
C ILE A 38 0.48 21.80 -10.27
N GLY A 39 1.55 21.85 -11.08
CA GLY A 39 2.31 23.09 -11.32
C GLY A 39 3.19 23.53 -10.15
N LEU A 40 3.39 22.67 -9.14
CA LEU A 40 4.27 22.96 -8.02
C LEU A 40 5.73 22.77 -8.44
N LYS A 41 6.51 23.85 -8.44
CA LYS A 41 7.92 23.82 -8.85
C LYS A 41 8.77 23.10 -7.79
N LEU A 42 8.96 21.80 -8.00
CA LEU A 42 9.81 20.96 -7.17
C LEU A 42 11.28 21.32 -7.34
N ASN A 43 12.08 21.06 -6.31
CA ASN A 43 13.54 21.13 -6.43
C ASN A 43 14.02 20.08 -7.45
N ILE A 44 14.55 20.54 -8.58
CA ILE A 44 14.86 19.72 -9.75
C ILE A 44 15.88 18.62 -9.41
N HIS A 45 16.94 18.97 -8.68
CA HIS A 45 18.00 18.01 -8.34
C HIS A 45 17.48 16.90 -7.42
N LEU A 46 16.72 17.27 -6.38
CA LEU A 46 16.14 16.29 -5.48
C LEU A 46 15.05 15.44 -6.16
N ASN A 47 14.24 16.06 -7.03
CA ASN A 47 13.22 15.37 -7.80
C ASN A 47 13.84 14.28 -8.68
N ASN A 48 14.87 14.64 -9.45
CA ASN A 48 15.57 13.69 -10.32
C ASN A 48 16.21 12.55 -9.51
N PHE A 49 16.85 12.87 -8.38
CA PHE A 49 17.38 11.85 -7.48
C PHE A 49 16.31 10.86 -6.99
N PHE A 50 15.13 11.35 -6.58
CA PHE A 50 14.04 10.46 -6.19
C PHE A 50 13.50 9.65 -7.36
N LEU A 51 13.34 10.25 -8.54
CA LEU A 51 12.91 9.54 -9.73
C LEU A 51 13.85 8.39 -10.04
N ASP A 52 15.16 8.63 -10.05
CA ASP A 52 16.17 7.60 -10.33
C ASP A 52 16.14 6.50 -9.26
N CYS A 53 16.05 6.88 -7.98
CA CYS A 53 15.97 5.93 -6.87
C CYS A 53 14.72 5.04 -6.94
N PHE A 54 13.54 5.63 -7.20
CA PHE A 54 12.30 4.87 -7.30
C PHE A 54 12.23 4.04 -8.58
N LYS A 55 12.70 4.56 -9.72
CA LYS A 55 12.81 3.78 -10.98
C LYS A 55 13.70 2.56 -10.78
N TYR A 56 14.88 2.73 -10.18
CA TYR A 56 15.77 1.62 -9.85
C TYR A 56 15.12 0.59 -8.92
N HIS A 57 14.38 1.03 -7.90
CA HIS A 57 13.68 0.10 -7.02
C HIS A 57 12.55 -0.66 -7.71
N ILE A 58 11.85 -0.03 -8.67
CA ILE A 58 10.84 -0.71 -9.51
C ILE A 58 11.51 -1.79 -10.37
N GLU A 59 12.66 -1.50 -10.98
CA GLU A 59 13.42 -2.48 -11.77
C GLU A 59 13.91 -3.65 -10.92
N LEU A 60 14.42 -3.35 -9.72
CA LEU A 60 14.81 -4.36 -8.74
C LEU A 60 13.63 -5.25 -8.36
N TRP A 61 12.46 -4.66 -8.12
CA TRP A 61 11.24 -5.40 -7.82
C TRP A 61 10.79 -6.28 -8.99
N SER A 62 10.85 -5.76 -10.23
CA SER A 62 10.56 -6.56 -11.43
C SER A 62 11.47 -7.79 -11.51
N THR A 63 12.78 -7.58 -11.33
CA THR A 63 13.77 -8.66 -11.38
C THR A 63 13.55 -9.68 -10.26
N PHE A 64 13.17 -9.21 -9.07
CA PHE A 64 12.81 -10.07 -7.96
C PHE A 64 11.56 -10.91 -8.26
N LEU A 65 10.53 -10.30 -8.87
CA LEU A 65 9.33 -11.02 -9.29
C LEU A 65 9.63 -12.10 -10.32
N ASP A 66 10.45 -11.80 -11.32
CA ASP A 66 10.86 -12.77 -12.35
C ASP A 66 11.62 -13.95 -11.73
N LEU A 67 12.44 -13.68 -10.70
CA LEU A 67 13.18 -14.73 -9.98
C LEU A 67 12.26 -15.65 -9.14
N ILE A 68 11.23 -15.09 -8.49
CA ILE A 68 10.32 -15.87 -7.64
C ILE A 68 9.15 -16.49 -8.41
N GLU A 69 8.94 -16.08 -9.66
CA GLU A 69 7.86 -16.54 -10.54
C GLU A 69 7.60 -18.05 -10.48
N PRO A 70 8.60 -18.95 -10.66
CA PRO A 70 8.34 -20.40 -10.65
C PRO A 70 7.82 -20.89 -9.29
N ILE A 71 8.30 -20.32 -8.19
CA ILE A 71 7.87 -20.66 -6.83
C ILE A 71 6.44 -20.19 -6.61
N VAL A 72 6.15 -18.94 -7.00
CA VAL A 72 4.80 -18.35 -6.90
C VAL A 72 3.81 -19.19 -7.70
N ARG A 73 4.15 -19.62 -8.93
CA ARG A 73 3.29 -20.47 -9.75
C ARG A 73 2.97 -21.81 -9.10
N GLN A 74 3.97 -22.47 -8.49
CA GLN A 74 3.74 -23.74 -7.77
C GLN A 74 2.82 -23.57 -6.56
N VAL A 75 3.07 -22.54 -5.74
CA VAL A 75 2.25 -22.22 -4.56
C VAL A 75 0.81 -21.92 -4.96
N PHE A 76 0.61 -21.13 -6.02
CA PHE A 76 -0.72 -20.78 -6.49
C PHE A 76 -1.49 -21.95 -7.11
N LEU A 77 -0.81 -22.89 -7.78
CA LEU A 77 -1.43 -24.13 -8.25
C LEU A 77 -1.91 -25.01 -7.08
N ALA A 78 -1.09 -25.15 -6.04
CA ALA A 78 -1.47 -25.88 -4.83
C ALA A 78 -2.70 -25.23 -4.15
N ILE A 79 -2.67 -23.91 -3.98
CA ILE A 79 -3.77 -23.10 -3.45
C ILE A 79 -5.04 -23.25 -4.29
N GLY A 80 -4.91 -23.22 -5.63
CA GLY A 80 -6.01 -23.40 -6.57
C GLY A 80 -6.67 -24.78 -6.46
N ALA A 81 -5.88 -25.84 -6.24
CA ALA A 81 -6.40 -27.18 -5.98
C ALA A 81 -7.23 -27.24 -4.69
N PHE A 82 -6.85 -26.48 -3.66
CA PHE A 82 -7.64 -26.30 -2.43
C PHE A 82 -8.79 -25.27 -2.60
N GLY A 83 -8.92 -24.61 -3.74
CA GLY A 83 -9.93 -23.60 -4.04
C GLY A 83 -11.39 -24.09 -3.95
N CYS A 84 -11.62 -25.41 -3.95
CA CYS A 84 -12.92 -26.02 -3.72
C CYS A 84 -13.46 -25.84 -2.28
N LEU A 85 -12.64 -25.33 -1.34
CA LEU A 85 -13.00 -25.11 0.06
C LEU A 85 -14.03 -23.98 0.28
N GLY A 86 -14.39 -23.21 -0.75
CA GLY A 86 -15.51 -22.25 -0.73
C GLY A 86 -15.14 -20.80 -1.08
N PHE A 87 -16.15 -19.96 -1.21
CA PHE A 87 -16.00 -18.56 -1.67
C PHE A 87 -15.25 -17.67 -0.68
N THR A 88 -15.36 -17.93 0.63
CA THR A 88 -14.63 -17.21 1.68
C THR A 88 -13.12 -17.43 1.61
N TYR A 89 -12.71 -18.65 1.22
CA TYR A 89 -11.31 -18.99 0.99
C TYR A 89 -10.73 -18.21 -0.21
N GLN A 90 -11.48 -18.15 -1.32
CA GLN A 90 -11.08 -17.37 -2.50
C GLN A 90 -10.90 -15.87 -2.19
N ILE A 91 -11.79 -15.31 -1.37
CA ILE A 91 -11.67 -13.91 -0.92
C ILE A 91 -10.41 -13.71 -0.06
N ALA A 92 -10.09 -14.65 0.83
CA ALA A 92 -8.88 -14.57 1.66
C ALA A 92 -7.61 -14.59 0.79
N LEU A 93 -7.54 -15.49 -0.19
CA LEU A 93 -6.42 -15.55 -1.14
C LEU A 93 -6.24 -14.26 -1.94
N LEU A 94 -7.34 -13.65 -2.38
CA LEU A 94 -7.29 -12.37 -3.08
C LEU A 94 -6.73 -11.25 -2.17
N ALA A 95 -7.09 -11.24 -0.89
CA ALA A 95 -6.56 -10.28 0.07
C ALA A 95 -5.06 -10.47 0.29
N ASP A 96 -4.61 -11.71 0.47
CA ASP A 96 -3.19 -12.05 0.61
C ASP A 96 -2.41 -11.63 -0.64
N LEU A 97 -3.01 -11.81 -1.82
CA LEU A 97 -2.40 -11.41 -3.08
C LEU A 97 -2.23 -9.90 -3.22
N ILE A 98 -3.28 -9.13 -2.91
CA ILE A 98 -3.22 -7.67 -2.89
C ILE A 98 -2.17 -7.19 -1.89
N SER A 99 -2.02 -7.87 -0.75
CA SER A 99 -1.00 -7.55 0.25
C SER A 99 0.43 -7.78 -0.26
N ILE A 100 0.69 -8.95 -0.87
CA ILE A 100 2.01 -9.28 -1.45
C ILE A 100 2.37 -8.30 -2.56
N VAL A 101 1.43 -8.08 -3.48
CA VAL A 101 1.63 -7.15 -4.58
C VAL A 101 1.80 -5.73 -4.06
N GLY A 102 1.07 -5.32 -3.01
CA GLY A 102 1.18 -4.00 -2.39
C GLY A 102 2.47 -3.76 -1.59
N LEU A 103 3.35 -4.75 -1.45
CA LEU A 103 4.57 -4.67 -0.64
C LEU A 103 5.53 -3.59 -1.13
N HIS A 104 5.80 -3.52 -2.45
CA HIS A 104 6.72 -2.52 -3.01
C HIS A 104 6.20 -1.08 -2.79
N ALA A 105 4.89 -0.85 -2.94
CA ALA A 105 4.27 0.44 -2.64
C ALA A 105 4.37 0.79 -1.15
N HIS A 106 4.28 -0.21 -0.26
CA HIS A 106 4.52 -0.02 1.16
C HIS A 106 5.96 0.38 1.46
N CYS A 107 6.95 -0.23 0.79
CA CYS A 107 8.36 0.16 0.92
C CYS A 107 8.59 1.64 0.56
N PHE A 108 8.00 2.11 -0.55
CA PHE A 108 8.07 3.53 -0.94
C PHE A 108 7.48 4.48 0.10
N TYR A 109 6.32 4.11 0.65
CA TYR A 109 5.72 4.87 1.75
C TYR A 109 6.65 4.94 2.97
N VAL A 110 7.28 3.83 3.35
CA VAL A 110 8.21 3.81 4.49
C VAL A 110 9.40 4.72 4.25
N TYR A 111 10.02 4.67 3.06
CA TYR A 111 11.17 5.51 2.72
C TYR A 111 10.84 7.00 2.80
N THR A 112 9.76 7.41 2.15
CA THR A 112 9.34 8.82 2.14
C THR A 112 8.85 9.30 3.50
N LYS A 113 8.17 8.45 4.28
CA LYS A 113 7.78 8.74 5.66
C LYS A 113 9.00 8.99 6.55
N VAL A 114 10.01 8.12 6.48
CA VAL A 114 11.23 8.26 7.27
C VAL A 114 11.94 9.56 6.91
N LEU A 115 12.09 9.84 5.62
CA LEU A 115 12.75 11.05 5.16
C LEU A 115 12.01 12.32 5.59
N ASN A 116 10.70 12.39 5.37
CA ASN A 116 9.87 13.51 5.81
C ASN A 116 9.96 13.71 7.34
N ASN A 117 9.98 12.63 8.13
CA ASN A 117 10.15 12.74 9.58
C ASN A 117 11.52 13.29 9.99
N VAL A 118 12.59 12.89 9.28
CA VAL A 118 13.95 13.42 9.52
C VAL A 118 13.99 14.90 9.19
N GLU A 119 13.42 15.33 8.07
CA GLU A 119 13.39 16.74 7.68
C GLU A 119 12.56 17.60 8.62
N VAL A 120 11.36 17.16 9.03
CA VAL A 120 10.52 17.90 9.99
C VAL A 120 11.24 18.06 11.33
N LYS A 121 11.88 16.99 11.83
CA LYS A 121 12.68 17.07 13.06
C LYS A 121 13.89 18.00 12.89
N GLY A 122 14.59 17.90 11.77
CA GLY A 122 15.73 18.76 11.42
C GLY A 122 15.34 20.24 11.39
N LEU A 123 14.26 20.58 10.67
CA LEU A 123 13.71 21.92 10.61
C LEU A 123 13.28 22.42 11.99
N THR A 124 12.64 21.57 12.80
CA THR A 124 12.22 21.94 14.16
C THR A 124 13.41 22.30 15.04
N VAL A 125 14.49 21.52 14.99
CA VAL A 125 15.70 21.76 15.77
C VAL A 125 16.42 23.02 15.27
N LEU A 126 16.63 23.14 13.96
CA LEU A 126 17.30 24.29 13.36
C LEU A 126 16.53 25.59 13.58
N TRP A 127 15.20 25.54 13.56
CA TRP A 127 14.35 26.69 13.89
C TRP A 127 14.60 27.21 15.31
N GLN A 128 14.80 26.31 16.29
CA GLN A 128 15.17 26.75 17.64
C GLN A 128 16.56 27.39 17.65
N VAL A 129 17.54 26.80 16.98
CA VAL A 129 18.90 27.34 16.91
C VAL A 129 18.94 28.72 16.26
N VAL A 130 18.19 28.92 15.15
CA VAL A 130 18.07 30.21 14.45
C VAL A 130 17.45 31.29 15.35
N ARG A 131 16.58 30.91 16.29
CA ARG A 131 16.01 31.81 17.29
C ARG A 131 16.91 32.05 18.52
N GLY A 132 18.08 31.42 18.59
CA GLY A 132 18.95 31.48 19.76
C GLY A 132 18.46 30.60 20.92
N ASN A 133 17.63 29.59 20.65
CA ASN A 133 17.06 28.71 21.66
C ASN A 133 17.67 27.31 21.58
N ARG A 134 17.80 26.65 22.72
CA ARG A 134 18.25 25.26 22.85
C ARG A 134 17.24 24.45 23.66
N TYR A 135 16.94 23.23 23.20
CA TYR A 135 16.18 22.29 24.02
C TYR A 135 17.07 21.67 25.10
N ASN A 136 16.71 21.86 26.36
CA ASN A 136 17.40 21.26 27.49
C ASN A 136 16.74 19.92 27.85
N ILE A 137 17.43 18.82 27.56
CA ILE A 137 16.94 17.45 27.81
C ILE A 137 16.75 17.20 29.31
N LEU A 138 17.61 17.78 30.17
CA LEU A 138 17.58 17.56 31.62
C LEU A 138 16.39 18.25 32.29
N ARG A 139 15.97 19.40 31.76
CA ARG A 139 14.85 20.21 32.30
C ARG A 139 13.59 20.14 31.45
N ASN A 140 13.60 19.35 30.38
CA ASN A 140 12.51 19.15 29.43
C ASN A 140 11.86 20.47 28.95
N ARG A 141 12.68 21.50 28.70
CA ARG A 141 12.21 22.85 28.31
C ARG A 141 13.14 23.53 27.30
N ILE A 142 12.59 24.49 26.56
CA ILE A 142 13.35 25.35 25.64
C ILE A 142 13.93 26.52 26.43
N GLU A 143 15.24 26.75 26.32
CA GLU A 143 15.96 27.82 27.01
C GLU A 143 16.73 28.67 26.00
N ALA A 144 16.88 29.97 26.29
CA ALA A 144 17.77 30.82 25.50
C ALA A 144 19.23 30.35 25.66
N HIS A 145 19.97 30.32 24.56
CA HIS A 145 21.37 29.92 24.52
C HIS A 145 22.17 30.88 23.64
N ASN A 146 23.29 31.36 24.16
CA ASN A 146 24.16 32.28 23.44
C ASN A 146 25.04 31.51 22.44
N TYR A 147 24.48 31.24 21.26
CA TYR A 147 25.22 30.68 20.14
C TYR A 147 26.24 31.70 19.59
N MET A 148 27.39 31.21 19.13
CA MET A 148 28.33 32.07 18.41
C MET A 148 27.75 32.48 17.04
N ASN A 149 28.08 33.67 16.55
CA ASN A 149 27.62 34.15 15.24
C ASN A 149 27.88 33.16 14.09
N ARG A 150 29.03 32.46 14.11
CA ARG A 150 29.36 31.42 13.11
C ARG A 150 28.41 30.22 13.14
N GLN A 151 27.97 29.81 14.33
CA GLN A 151 27.03 28.71 14.49
C GLN A 151 25.63 29.09 14.00
N LEU A 152 25.19 30.32 14.32
CA LEU A 152 23.90 30.84 13.87
C LEU A 152 23.85 30.97 12.33
N TYR A 153 24.94 31.44 11.72
CA TYR A 153 25.07 31.54 10.27
C TYR A 153 24.97 30.16 9.60
N LEU A 154 25.70 29.17 10.12
CA LEU A 154 25.65 27.80 9.60
C LEU A 154 24.27 27.17 9.76
N ALA A 155 23.62 27.36 10.92
CA ALA A 155 22.26 26.87 11.16
C ALA A 155 21.25 27.50 10.19
N THR A 156 21.41 28.77 9.87
CA THR A 156 20.55 29.47 8.90
C THR A 156 20.72 28.91 7.49
N ILE A 157 21.96 28.61 7.07
CA ILE A 157 22.22 27.99 5.76
C ILE A 157 21.56 26.61 5.69
N PHE A 158 21.77 25.74 6.68
CA PHE A 158 21.15 24.42 6.69
C PHE A 158 19.63 24.48 6.79
N PHE A 159 19.09 25.40 7.61
CA PHE A 159 17.65 25.61 7.73
C PHE A 159 17.04 25.97 6.39
N SER A 160 17.63 26.95 5.70
CA SER A 160 17.20 27.37 4.37
C SER A 160 17.28 26.23 3.35
N ALA A 161 18.40 25.49 3.33
CA ALA A 161 18.59 24.36 2.42
C ALA A 161 17.51 23.26 2.62
N ILE A 162 17.28 22.83 3.87
CA ILE A 162 16.25 21.81 4.16
C ILE A 162 14.85 22.36 3.86
N LEU A 163 14.59 23.64 4.17
CA LEU A 163 13.30 24.28 3.91
C LEU A 163 12.99 24.32 2.40
N PHE A 164 13.99 24.49 1.54
CA PHE A 164 13.82 24.44 0.08
C PHE A 164 13.69 23.01 -0.48
N LEU A 165 14.19 22.00 0.23
CA LEU A 165 14.06 20.59 -0.16
C LEU A 165 12.72 19.98 0.30
N PHE A 166 12.21 20.44 1.44
CA PHE A 166 11.02 19.91 2.11
C PHE A 166 9.74 19.84 1.24
N PRO A 167 9.41 20.82 0.38
CA PRO A 167 8.23 20.72 -0.46
C PRO A 167 8.27 19.50 -1.39
N THR A 168 9.46 19.15 -1.90
CA THR A 168 9.62 17.98 -2.75
C THR A 168 9.38 16.69 -1.98
N THR A 169 10.05 16.50 -0.83
CA THR A 169 9.86 15.29 -0.02
C THR A 169 8.41 15.13 0.46
N LEU A 170 7.75 16.24 0.81
CA LEU A 170 6.36 16.25 1.25
C LEU A 170 5.42 15.76 0.13
N VAL A 171 5.60 16.22 -1.11
CA VAL A 171 4.79 15.77 -2.25
C VAL A 171 4.94 14.26 -2.46
N TYR A 172 6.18 13.75 -2.46
CA TYR A 172 6.42 12.31 -2.59
C TYR A 172 5.80 11.52 -1.44
N TYR A 173 5.93 12.01 -0.19
CA TYR A 173 5.30 11.39 0.97
C TYR A 173 3.77 11.32 0.83
N VAL A 174 3.12 12.43 0.45
CA VAL A 174 1.66 12.47 0.28
C VAL A 174 1.22 11.47 -0.80
N VAL A 175 1.89 11.45 -1.94
CA VAL A 175 1.56 10.53 -3.05
C VAL A 175 1.65 9.08 -2.60
N PHE A 176 2.78 8.64 -2.02
CA PHE A 176 2.88 7.24 -1.58
C PHE A 176 2.02 6.92 -0.35
N ALA A 177 1.74 7.90 0.51
CA ALA A 177 0.79 7.73 1.59
C ALA A 177 -0.63 7.49 1.04
N THR A 178 -1.06 8.22 0.01
CA THR A 178 -2.37 7.99 -0.63
C THR A 178 -2.47 6.59 -1.23
N LEU A 179 -1.42 6.11 -1.91
CA LEU A 179 -1.37 4.74 -2.41
C LEU A 179 -1.48 3.73 -1.27
N LYS A 180 -0.76 3.93 -0.16
CA LYS A 180 -0.83 3.03 1.00
C LYS A 180 -2.22 3.02 1.62
N VAL A 181 -2.85 4.18 1.76
CA VAL A 181 -4.23 4.30 2.28
C VAL A 181 -5.20 3.56 1.36
N LEU A 182 -5.07 3.72 0.05
CA LEU A 182 -5.91 3.03 -0.93
C LEU A 182 -5.78 1.50 -0.82
N THR A 183 -4.55 0.97 -0.78
CA THR A 183 -4.30 -0.47 -0.61
C THR A 183 -4.81 -0.99 0.73
N CYS A 184 -4.65 -0.23 1.83
CA CYS A 184 -5.24 -0.63 3.10
C CYS A 184 -6.77 -0.62 3.05
N ALA A 185 -7.38 0.38 2.42
CA ALA A 185 -8.83 0.48 2.29
C ALA A 185 -9.39 -0.72 1.50
N THR A 186 -8.76 -1.10 0.38
CA THR A 186 -9.20 -2.27 -0.40
C THR A 186 -9.13 -3.55 0.40
N LEU A 187 -8.06 -3.78 1.17
CA LEU A 187 -7.92 -4.92 2.07
C LEU A 187 -9.01 -4.94 3.16
N ILE A 188 -9.25 -3.80 3.81
CA ILE A 188 -10.27 -3.69 4.87
C ILE A 188 -11.67 -3.96 4.32
N ILE A 189 -11.98 -3.45 3.12
CA ILE A 189 -13.27 -3.69 2.45
C ILE A 189 -13.43 -5.18 2.14
N LEU A 190 -12.38 -5.81 1.60
CA LEU A 190 -12.41 -7.22 1.23
C LEU A 190 -12.56 -8.14 2.45
N GLU A 191 -11.84 -7.85 3.54
CA GLU A 191 -12.02 -8.55 4.81
C GLU A 191 -13.39 -8.30 5.44
N GLY A 192 -13.89 -7.07 5.38
CA GLY A 192 -15.23 -6.71 5.85
C GLY A 192 -16.30 -7.51 5.11
N PHE A 193 -16.17 -7.63 3.79
CA PHE A 193 -17.03 -8.45 2.96
C PHE A 193 -16.94 -9.93 3.33
N ARG A 194 -15.72 -10.47 3.52
CA ARG A 194 -15.50 -11.85 3.97
C ARG A 194 -16.18 -12.12 5.32
N ARG A 195 -16.02 -11.23 6.29
CA ARG A 195 -16.64 -11.33 7.63
C ARG A 195 -18.17 -11.31 7.54
N LYS A 196 -18.72 -10.41 6.71
CA LYS A 196 -20.18 -10.36 6.48
C LYS A 196 -20.69 -11.67 5.88
N LEU A 197 -19.95 -12.25 4.94
CA LEU A 197 -20.33 -13.50 4.28
C LEU A 197 -20.28 -14.71 5.24
N LEU A 198 -19.33 -14.74 6.17
CA LEU A 198 -19.24 -15.75 7.24
C LEU A 198 -20.36 -15.64 8.26
N ASN A 199 -20.78 -14.41 8.59
CA ASN A 199 -21.83 -14.16 9.58
C ASN A 199 -23.25 -14.29 9.00
N LEU A 200 -23.40 -14.47 7.68
CA LEU A 200 -24.70 -14.79 7.10
C LEU A 200 -25.13 -16.18 7.61
N PRO A 201 -26.34 -16.35 8.15
CA PRO A 201 -26.85 -17.64 8.57
C PRO A 201 -27.29 -18.46 7.34
N VAL A 202 -26.33 -18.76 6.46
CA VAL A 202 -26.53 -19.50 5.21
C VAL A 202 -27.10 -20.89 5.50
N GLU A 203 -26.71 -21.51 6.63
CA GLU A 203 -27.30 -22.78 7.07
C GLU A 203 -28.79 -22.68 7.41
N VAL A 204 -29.24 -21.57 7.99
CA VAL A 204 -30.65 -21.35 8.33
C VAL A 204 -31.45 -21.15 7.05
N TYR A 205 -30.92 -20.38 6.10
CA TYR A 205 -31.57 -20.16 4.81
C TYR A 205 -31.60 -21.42 3.94
N LEU A 206 -30.53 -22.22 3.96
CA LEU A 206 -30.47 -23.53 3.29
C LEU A 206 -31.44 -24.53 3.91
N LYS A 207 -31.52 -24.60 5.26
CA LYS A 207 -32.53 -25.43 5.93
C LYS A 207 -33.94 -24.99 5.59
N TYR A 208 -34.20 -23.68 5.50
CA TYR A 208 -35.50 -23.13 5.13
C TYR A 208 -35.89 -23.51 3.69
N MET A 209 -34.97 -23.33 2.74
CA MET A 209 -35.17 -23.72 1.33
C MET A 209 -35.35 -25.23 1.16
N ARG A 210 -34.58 -26.04 1.91
CA ARG A 210 -34.69 -27.51 1.85
C ARG A 210 -36.02 -27.99 2.44
N ARG A 211 -36.49 -27.39 3.55
CA ARG A 211 -37.83 -27.64 4.11
C ARG A 211 -38.93 -27.34 3.10
N GLY A 212 -38.87 -26.16 2.46
CA GLY A 212 -39.83 -25.79 1.42
C GLY A 212 -39.88 -26.78 0.24
N PHE A 213 -38.74 -27.38 -0.12
CA PHE A 213 -38.69 -28.40 -1.18
C PHE A 213 -39.29 -29.75 -0.75
N TYR A 214 -39.04 -30.21 0.49
CA TYR A 214 -39.64 -31.44 1.02
C TYR A 214 -41.16 -31.32 1.19
N ASP A 215 -41.65 -30.17 1.64
CA ASP A 215 -43.09 -29.92 1.81
C ASP A 215 -43.82 -29.96 0.44
N PHE A 216 -43.21 -29.36 -0.60
CA PHE A 216 -43.74 -29.37 -1.97
C PHE A 216 -43.83 -30.78 -2.57
N VAL A 217 -42.83 -31.63 -2.31
CA VAL A 217 -42.81 -33.03 -2.75
C VAL A 217 -43.85 -33.87 -1.98
N SER A 218 -44.06 -33.62 -0.69
CA SER A 218 -45.06 -34.34 0.11
C SER A 218 -46.49 -34.03 -0.31
N VAL A 219 -46.78 -32.77 -0.68
CA VAL A 219 -48.10 -32.35 -1.18
C VAL A 219 -48.38 -32.95 -2.54
N ARG A 220 -47.38 -33.05 -3.42
CA ARG A 220 -47.52 -33.69 -4.73
C ARG A 220 -47.74 -35.19 -4.63
N SER A 221 -47.14 -35.87 -3.65
CA SER A 221 -47.34 -37.31 -3.41
C SER A 221 -48.74 -37.63 -2.90
N LYS A 222 -49.37 -36.74 -2.12
CA LYS A 222 -50.75 -36.91 -1.62
C LYS A 222 -51.83 -36.58 -2.65
N ALA A 223 -51.50 -35.93 -3.77
CA ALA A 223 -52.44 -35.56 -4.82
C ALA A 223 -52.55 -36.60 -5.96
N VAL A 224 -51.78 -37.69 -5.88
CA VAL A 224 -51.73 -38.77 -6.90
C VAL A 224 -52.36 -40.08 -6.36
N VAL A 225 -52.98 -40.04 -5.18
CA VAL A 225 -53.81 -41.11 -4.61
C VAL A 225 -55.25 -40.63 -4.57
#